data_AF-W2CDZ7-F1
#
_entry.id   AF-W2CDZ7-F1
#
_cell.length_a   1.000
_cell.length_b   1.000
_cell.length_c   1.000
_cell.angle_alpha   90.00
_cell.angle_beta   90.00
_cell.angle_gamma   90.00
#
_symmetry.space_group_name_H-M   'P 1'
#
loop_
_entity.id
_entity.type
_entity.pdbx_description
1 polymer ?
#
loop_
_entity_poly.entity_id
_entity_poly.type
_entity_poly.pdbx_seq_one_letter_code
_entity_poly.pdbx_strand_id
1 'polypeptide(L)'
;MNTIRIAGKDYPCRMTMGAMLRFKQQMGYEVTAMKGESFTDTLTLLWCCVASACAREKIPFDLSPMEMADAITPEDFGAWQSANFEAVQAGASPATDTKKKA
;
A
#
# COMPACT_ATOMS: atom_id res chain seq x y z
N MET A 1 -10.91 -10.32 -1.02
CA MET A 1 -10.82 -9.18 -0.08
C MET A 1 -9.36 -9.06 0.27
N ASN A 2 -8.68 -7.96 -0.07
CA ASN A 2 -7.22 -7.89 0.06
C ASN A 2 -6.87 -7.59 1.52
N THR A 3 -6.39 -8.59 2.25
CA THR A 3 -5.97 -8.49 3.65
C THR A 3 -4.49 -8.81 3.79
N ILE A 4 -3.87 -8.33 4.86
CA ILE A 4 -2.50 -8.68 5.26
C ILE A 4 -2.49 -9.07 6.73
N ARG A 5 -1.65 -10.07 7.05
CA ARG A 5 -1.41 -10.52 8.41
C ARG A 5 -0.29 -9.68 9.04
N ILE A 6 -0.57 -9.07 10.20
CA ILE A 6 0.38 -8.25 10.97
C ILE A 6 0.22 -8.60 12.44
N ALA A 7 1.33 -8.91 13.15
CA ALA A 7 1.30 -9.27 14.57
C ALA A 7 0.30 -10.38 14.91
N GLY A 8 0.07 -11.33 14.00
CA GLY A 8 -0.93 -12.37 14.22
C GLY A 8 -2.39 -11.87 14.18
N LYS A 9 -2.69 -10.77 13.48
CA LYS A 9 -4.06 -10.33 13.15
C LYS A 9 -4.19 -9.97 11.66
N ASP A 10 -5.33 -10.29 11.07
CA ASP A 10 -5.64 -9.90 9.68
C ASP A 10 -6.22 -8.48 9.64
N TYR A 11 -5.62 -7.66 8.79
CA TYR A 11 -6.05 -6.29 8.54
C TYR A 11 -6.45 -6.09 7.08
N PRO A 12 -7.48 -5.28 6.80
CA PRO A 12 -7.79 -4.91 5.43
C PRO A 12 -6.65 -4.05 4.87
N CYS A 13 -6.28 -4.32 3.62
CA CYS A 13 -5.27 -3.58 2.89
C CYS A 13 -5.87 -3.12 1.56
N ARG A 14 -6.09 -1.81 1.40
CA ARG A 14 -6.60 -1.26 0.14
C ARG A 14 -5.93 0.05 -0.24
N MET A 15 -5.62 0.16 -1.53
CA MET A 15 -5.25 1.43 -2.12
C MET A 15 -6.47 2.36 -2.09
N THR A 16 -6.36 3.46 -1.36
CA THR A 16 -7.38 4.51 -1.27
C THR A 16 -6.71 5.86 -1.46
N MET A 17 -7.48 6.89 -1.82
CA MET A 17 -6.94 8.27 -1.89
C MET A 17 -6.31 8.70 -0.55
N GLY A 18 -6.89 8.26 0.57
CA GLY A 18 -6.33 8.49 1.90
C GLY A 18 -4.98 7.80 2.12
N ALA A 19 -4.74 6.65 1.50
CA ALA A 19 -3.44 5.97 1.56
C ALA A 19 -2.37 6.75 0.79
N MET A 20 -2.73 7.29 -0.39
CA MET A 20 -1.81 8.11 -1.18
C MET A 20 -1.42 9.40 -0.44
N LEU A 21 -2.39 10.08 0.19
CA LEU A 21 -2.12 11.29 0.98
C LEU A 21 -1.28 10.99 2.23
N ARG A 22 -1.55 9.88 2.93
CA ARG A 22 -0.72 9.45 4.06
C ARG A 22 0.71 9.15 3.63
N PHE A 23 0.89 8.49 2.49
CA PHE A 23 2.22 8.19 1.95
C PHE A 23 3.01 9.48 1.72
N LYS A 24 2.39 10.48 1.08
CA LYS A 24 3.00 11.80 0.89
C LYS A 24 3.41 12.46 2.21
N GLN A 25 2.58 12.33 3.25
CA GLN A 25 2.91 12.87 4.58
C GLN A 25 4.11 12.16 5.22
N GLN A 26 4.27 10.85 5.00
CA GLN A 26 5.39 10.07 5.54
C GLN A 26 6.70 10.31 4.77
N MET A 27 6.64 10.36 3.45
CA MET A 27 7.83 10.32 2.59
C MET A 27 8.24 11.70 2.02
N GLY A 28 7.34 12.69 2.03
CA GLY A 28 7.57 14.01 1.45
C GLY A 28 7.41 14.09 -0.07
N TYR A 29 7.00 13.00 -0.74
CA TYR A 29 6.73 12.96 -2.17
C TYR A 29 5.56 12.02 -2.51
N GLU A 30 5.03 12.11 -3.74
CA GLU A 30 3.83 11.37 -4.16
C GLU A 30 4.10 9.90 -4.45
N VAL A 31 3.10 9.03 -4.25
CA VAL A 31 3.16 7.60 -4.62
C VAL A 31 3.55 7.40 -6.09
N THR A 32 3.13 8.30 -6.98
CA THR A 32 3.43 8.23 -8.42
C THR A 32 4.91 8.42 -8.75
N ALA A 33 5.71 8.91 -7.79
CA ALA A 33 7.16 9.06 -7.92
C ALA A 33 7.94 7.91 -7.26
N MET A 34 7.25 6.91 -6.70
CA MET A 34 7.90 5.73 -6.13
C MET A 34 8.68 4.96 -7.17
N LYS A 35 9.87 4.50 -6.80
CA LYS A 35 10.63 3.52 -7.57
C LYS A 35 10.25 2.14 -7.05
N GLY A 36 9.73 1.27 -7.92
CA GLY A 36 9.15 -0.03 -7.53
C GLY A 36 10.09 -1.00 -6.81
N GLU A 37 11.40 -0.73 -6.82
CA GLU A 37 12.43 -1.54 -6.13
C GLU A 37 12.73 -1.03 -4.70
N SER A 38 12.17 0.11 -4.29
CA SER A 38 12.40 0.66 -2.94
C SER A 38 11.58 -0.11 -1.91
N PHE A 39 12.28 -0.87 -1.07
CA PHE A 39 11.68 -1.60 0.04
C PHE A 39 11.00 -0.65 1.04
N THR A 40 11.67 0.45 1.39
CA THR A 40 11.14 1.47 2.30
C THR A 40 9.85 2.09 1.77
N ASP A 41 9.81 2.43 0.48
CA ASP A 41 8.60 3.01 -0.12
C ASP A 41 7.47 1.99 -0.11
N THR A 42 7.77 0.74 -0.45
CA THR A 42 6.78 -0.35 -0.49
C THR A 42 6.18 -0.62 0.88
N LEU A 43 7.00 -0.72 1.93
CA LEU A 43 6.51 -0.91 3.31
C LEU A 43 5.71 0.30 3.81
N THR A 44 6.17 1.51 3.51
CA THR A 44 5.46 2.74 3.90
C THR A 44 4.10 2.82 3.21
N LEU A 45 4.04 2.49 1.92
CA LEU A 45 2.80 2.46 1.15
C LEU A 45 1.83 1.39 1.68
N LEU A 46 2.36 0.21 2.02
CA LEU A 46 1.59 -0.86 2.65
C LEU A 46 0.96 -0.39 3.96
N TRP A 47 1.74 0.23 4.84
CA TRP A 47 1.22 0.81 6.09
C TRP A 47 0.10 1.81 5.82
N CYS A 48 0.29 2.71 4.84
CA CYS A 48 -0.71 3.69 4.47
C CYS A 48 -2.01 3.04 3.96
N CYS A 49 -1.91 1.95 3.21
CA CYS A 49 -3.05 1.18 2.73
C CYS A 49 -3.82 0.53 3.87
N VAL A 50 -3.11 -0.06 4.83
CA VAL A 50 -3.73 -0.69 6.01
C VAL A 50 -4.40 0.34 6.89
N ALA A 51 -3.68 1.40 7.27
CA ALA A 51 -4.21 2.49 8.11
C ALA A 51 -5.47 3.13 7.49
N SER A 52 -5.46 3.37 6.18
CA SER A 52 -6.60 3.99 5.49
C SER A 52 -7.80 3.04 5.35
N ALA A 53 -7.55 1.76 5.08
CA ALA A 53 -8.62 0.76 5.02
C ALA A 53 -9.24 0.53 6.40
N CYS A 54 -8.43 0.44 7.45
CA CYS A 54 -8.89 0.35 8.83
C CYS A 54 -9.72 1.58 9.23
N ALA A 55 -9.27 2.79 8.88
CA ALA A 55 -10.04 4.01 9.12
C ALA A 55 -11.40 4.02 8.41
N ARG A 56 -11.47 3.54 7.16
CA ARG A 56 -12.73 3.41 6.41
C ARG A 56 -13.68 2.41 7.07
N GLU A 57 -13.16 1.27 7.51
CA GLU A 57 -13.95 0.17 8.08
C GLU A 57 -14.16 0.30 9.60
N LYS A 58 -13.65 1.38 10.20
CA LYS A 58 -13.69 1.65 11.65
C LYS A 58 -13.04 0.54 12.49
N ILE A 59 -11.98 -0.06 11.96
CA ILE A 59 -11.17 -1.07 12.65
C ILE A 59 -10.03 -0.34 13.39
N PRO A 60 -9.80 -0.60 14.68
CA PRO A 60 -8.64 -0.05 15.39
C PRO A 60 -7.33 -0.53 14.78
N PHE A 61 -6.47 0.42 14.46
CA PHE A 61 -5.12 0.20 13.93
C PHE A 61 -4.19 1.28 14.47
N ASP A 62 -3.57 0.99 15.61
CA ASP A 62 -2.74 1.93 16.38
C ASP A 62 -1.24 1.64 16.23
N LEU A 63 -0.84 0.94 15.16
CA LEU A 63 0.57 0.67 14.87
C LEU A 63 1.16 1.81 14.05
N SER A 64 2.29 2.36 14.51
CA SER A 64 3.14 3.23 13.70
C SER A 64 3.77 2.47 12.54
N PRO A 65 4.36 3.17 11.54
CA PRO A 65 5.06 2.51 10.43
C PRO A 65 6.15 1.54 10.90
N MET A 66 6.92 1.92 11.92
CA MET A 66 7.97 1.07 12.49
C MET A 66 7.40 -0.12 13.26
N GLU A 67 6.39 0.08 14.11
CA GLU A 67 5.76 -1.03 14.85
C GLU A 67 5.11 -2.05 13.90
N MET A 68 4.56 -1.59 12.77
CA MET A 68 4.07 -2.50 11.73
C MET A 68 5.22 -3.27 11.07
N ALA A 69 6.34 -2.60 10.76
CA ALA A 69 7.50 -3.23 10.15
C ALA A 69 8.14 -4.28 11.07
N ASP A 70 8.23 -4.00 12.38
CA ASP A 70 8.74 -4.93 13.38
C ASP A 70 7.83 -6.17 13.56
N ALA A 71 6.53 -6.02 13.27
CA ALA A 71 5.53 -7.06 13.45
C ALA A 71 5.17 -7.86 12.19
N ILE A 72 5.58 -7.39 11.00
CA ILE A 72 5.40 -8.12 9.75
C ILE A 72 6.56 -9.09 9.55
N THR A 73 6.22 -10.35 9.28
CA THR A 73 7.24 -11.33 8.88
C THR A 73 7.51 -11.26 7.37
N PRO A 74 8.71 -11.65 6.90
CA PRO A 74 8.99 -11.78 5.48
C PRO A 74 8.02 -12.74 4.77
N GLU A 75 7.55 -13.77 5.47
CA GLU A 75 6.60 -14.75 4.95
C GLU A 75 5.21 -14.11 4.73
N ASP A 76 4.69 -13.37 5.71
CA ASP A 76 3.42 -12.65 5.59
C ASP A 76 3.48 -11.59 4.49
N PHE A 77 4.59 -10.86 4.41
CA PHE A 77 4.81 -9.85 3.37
C PHE A 77 4.89 -10.50 1.98
N GLY A 78 5.63 -11.60 1.83
CA GLY A 78 5.75 -12.32 0.57
C GLY A 78 4.43 -12.95 0.11
N ALA A 79 3.64 -13.48 1.04
CA ALA A 79 2.30 -13.99 0.77
C ALA A 79 1.36 -12.86 0.30
N TRP A 80 1.38 -11.72 0.98
CA TRP A 80 0.62 -10.53 0.57
C TRP A 80 1.08 -10.02 -0.81
N GLN A 81 2.38 -9.93 -1.06
CA GLN A 81 2.91 -9.45 -2.32
C GLN A 81 2.48 -10.39 -3.46
N SER A 82 2.67 -11.70 -3.32
CA SER A 82 2.24 -12.69 -4.32
C SER A 82 0.75 -12.62 -4.64
N ALA A 83 -0.09 -12.35 -3.64
CA ALA A 83 -1.54 -12.23 -3.83
C ALA A 83 -2.00 -10.88 -4.41
N ASN A 84 -1.18 -9.83 -4.35
CA ASN A 84 -1.60 -8.45 -4.63
C ASN A 84 -0.73 -7.70 -5.68
N PHE A 85 0.40 -8.27 -6.12
CA PHE A 85 1.34 -7.64 -7.06
C PHE A 85 0.72 -7.29 -8.41
N GLU A 86 -0.30 -8.04 -8.87
CA GLU A 86 -1.04 -7.72 -10.09
C GLU A 86 -2.00 -6.52 -9.94
N ALA A 87 -2.43 -6.19 -8.72
CA ALA A 87 -3.43 -5.14 -8.48
C ALA A 87 -2.83 -3.72 -8.31
N VAL A 88 -1.58 -3.62 -7.84
CA VAL A 88 -0.91 -2.31 -7.62
C VAL A 88 -0.38 -1.71 -8.92
N GLN A 89 0.06 -2.52 -9.89
CA GLN A 89 0.45 -2.03 -11.22
C GLN A 89 -0.76 -1.61 -12.07
N ALA A 90 -1.89 -2.33 -11.96
CA ALA A 90 -3.08 -2.01 -12.75
C ALA A 90 -3.75 -0.67 -12.37
N GLY A 91 -3.49 -0.13 -11.17
CA GLY A 91 -4.03 1.15 -10.70
C GLY A 91 -3.14 2.37 -10.95
N ALA A 92 -1.92 2.19 -11.47
CA ALA A 92 -0.92 3.24 -11.67
C ALA A 92 -0.77 3.65 -13.15
N SER A 93 -1.77 3.38 -14.00
CA SER A 93 -1.83 3.93 -15.35
C SER A 93 -2.63 5.24 -15.37
N PRO A 94 -2.01 6.42 -15.45
CA PRO A 94 -2.69 7.56 -16.03
C PRO A 94 -2.90 7.28 -17.52
N ALA A 95 -4.14 7.40 -17.98
CA ALA A 95 -4.44 7.42 -19.40
C ALA A 95 -3.55 8.45 -20.11
N THR A 96 -2.86 8.03 -21.18
CA THR A 96 -2.46 8.94 -22.25
C THR A 96 -3.17 8.49 -23.51
N ASP A 97 -4.33 9.08 -23.76
CA ASP A 97 -4.95 9.11 -25.08
C ASP A 97 -4.14 10.07 -25.96
N THR A 98 -3.59 9.60 -27.07
CA THR A 98 -3.50 10.44 -28.27
C THR A 98 -3.53 9.59 -29.53
N LYS A 99 -4.66 9.68 -30.24
CA LYS A 99 -4.83 9.43 -31.68
C LYS A 99 -3.56 9.74 -32.50
N LYS A 100 -3.23 8.84 -33.44
CA LYS A 100 -2.90 9.28 -34.81
C LYS A 100 -3.38 8.25 -35.84
N LYS A 101 -4.42 8.66 -36.58
CA LYS A 101 -4.72 8.18 -37.94
C LYS A 101 -3.49 8.39 -38.82
N ALA A 102 -3.05 7.35 -39.52
CA ALA A 102 -2.59 7.37 -40.91
C ALA A 102 -2.58 5.93 -41.42
#